data_AF-F4T7S2-F1
#
_entry.id   AF-F4T7S2-F1
#
_cell.length_a   1.000
_cell.length_b   1.000
_cell.length_c   1.000
_cell.angle_alpha   90.00
_cell.angle_beta   90.00
_cell.angle_gamma   90.00
#
_symmetry.space_group_name_H-M   'P 1'
#
loop_
_entity.id
_entity.type
_entity.pdbx_description
1 polymer ?
#
loop_
_entity_poly.entity_id
_entity_poly.type
_entity_poly.pdbx_seq_one_letter_code
_entity_poly.pdbx_strand_id
1 'polypeptide(L)' 'MISLPAGSRIWLVAGITDMRNGFNGLASKVQNVLKDDPFSGHLFIFRGVSAPRST' A
#
# COMPACT_ATOMS: atom_id res chain seq x y z
N MET A 1 17.73 1.24 -9.28
CA MET A 1 16.46 0.57 -9.61
C MET A 1 16.18 -0.47 -8.55
N ILE A 2 14.93 -0.66 -8.12
CA ILE A 2 14.58 -1.74 -7.19
C ILE A 2 14.37 -3.03 -8.00
N SER A 3 15.08 -4.10 -7.64
CA SER A 3 14.90 -5.41 -8.26
C SER A 3 13.82 -6.17 -7.50
N LEU A 4 12.86 -6.75 -8.20
CA LEU A 4 11.79 -7.57 -7.62
C LEU A 4 12.05 -9.05 -7.93
N PRO A 5 11.88 -9.96 -6.95
CA PRO A 5 11.92 -11.40 -7.20
C PRO A 5 10.92 -11.82 -8.28
N ALA A 6 11.25 -12.86 -9.04
CA ALA A 6 10.32 -13.44 -10.02
C ALA A 6 9.05 -13.93 -9.32
N GLY A 7 7.88 -13.59 -9.86
CA GLY A 7 6.58 -13.93 -9.27
C GLY A 7 6.03 -12.90 -8.27
N SER A 8 6.76 -11.81 -8.00
CA SER A 8 6.25 -10.70 -7.17
C SER A 8 5.04 -10.05 -7.84
N ARG A 9 3.96 -9.85 -7.07
CA ARG A 9 2.77 -9.13 -7.52
C ARG A 9 2.85 -7.67 -7.07
N ILE A 10 2.25 -6.78 -7.86
CA ILE A 10 2.10 -5.37 -7.52
C ILE A 10 0.62 -5.10 -7.31
N TRP A 11 0.28 -4.62 -6.11
CA TRP A 11 -1.07 -4.27 -5.71
C TRP A 11 -1.22 -2.76 -5.62
N LEU A 12 -2.25 -2.21 -6.28
CA LEU A 12 -2.63 -0.81 -6.13
C LEU A 12 -3.85 -0.70 -5.22
N VAL A 13 -3.68 -0.08 -4.06
CA VAL A 13 -4.79 0.20 -3.14
C VAL A 13 -5.51 1.46 -3.61
N ALA A 14 -6.63 1.27 -4.31
CA ALA A 14 -7.39 2.34 -4.96
C ALA A 14 -8.19 3.24 -3.99
N GLY A 15 -8.29 2.86 -2.70
CA GLY A 15 -9.01 3.63 -1.68
C GLY A 15 -8.21 4.79 -1.08
N ILE A 16 -8.92 5.70 -0.40
CA ILE A 16 -8.31 6.77 0.40
C ILE A 16 -7.46 6.12 1.50
N THR A 17 -6.15 6.27 1.39
CA THR A 17 -5.22 5.79 2.41
C THR A 17 -4.63 6.98 3.15
N ASP A 18 -4.92 7.09 4.45
CA ASP A 18 -4.14 7.98 5.31
C ASP A 18 -2.71 7.43 5.43
N MET A 19 -1.77 8.15 4.82
CA MET A 19 -0.35 7.82 4.79
C MET A 19 0.36 8.13 6.12
N ARG A 20 -0.31 8.78 7.08
CA ARG A 20 0.22 9.06 8.42
C ARG A 20 0.26 7.81 9.31
N ASN A 21 -0.40 6.73 8.91
CA ASN A 21 -0.46 5.46 9.65
C ASN A 21 0.88 4.71 9.75
N GLY A 22 1.90 5.11 8.97
CA GLY A 22 3.19 4.43 8.93
C GLY A 22 3.08 2.96 8.49
N PHE A 23 4.17 2.21 8.64
CA PHE A 23 4.23 0.82 8.15
C PHE A 23 3.18 -0.09 8.78
N ASN A 24 3.07 -0.09 10.12
CA ASN A 24 2.18 -1.01 10.84
C ASN A 24 0.71 -0.83 10.45
N GLY A 25 0.23 0.41 10.31
CA GLY A 25 -1.15 0.64 9.90
C GLY A 25 -1.40 0.33 8.43
N LEU A 26 -0.40 0.50 7.55
CA LEU A 26 -0.50 0.06 6.15
C LEU A 26 -0.48 -1.47 6.04
N ALA A 27 0.37 -2.16 6.80
CA ALA A 27 0.40 -3.63 6.85
C ALA A 27 -0.92 -4.21 7.35
N SER A 28 -1.54 -3.57 8.36
CA SER A 28 -2.88 -3.92 8.82
C SER A 28 -3.94 -3.79 7.71
N LYS A 29 -3.82 -2.81 6.81
CA LYS A 29 -4.72 -2.70 5.65
C LYS A 29 -4.52 -3.83 4.65
N VAL A 30 -3.28 -4.25 4.39
CA VAL A 30 -3.01 -5.42 3.54
C VAL A 30 -3.68 -6.67 4.13
N GLN A 31 -3.46 -6.90 5.42
CA GLN A 31 -4.01 -8.07 6.09
C GLN A 31 -5.54 -8.06 6.15
N ASN A 32 -6.15 -6.91 6.51
CA ASN A 32 -7.58 -6.87 6.80
C ASN A 32 -8.46 -6.52 5.60
N VAL A 33 -7.97 -5.69 4.68
CA VAL A 33 -8.73 -5.22 3.50
C VAL A 33 -8.44 -6.09 2.29
N LEU A 34 -7.16 -6.27 1.97
CA LEU A 34 -6.74 -7.08 0.82
C LEU A 34 -6.78 -8.58 1.13
N LYS A 35 -6.83 -8.95 2.42
CA LYS A 35 -6.78 -10.36 2.89
C LYS A 35 -5.53 -11.09 2.38
N ASP A 36 -4.41 -10.37 2.32
CA ASP A 36 -3.11 -10.87 1.85
C ASP A 36 -2.05 -10.72 2.95
N ASP A 37 -0.92 -11.39 2.79
CA ASP A 37 0.22 -11.27 3.71
C ASP A 37 1.07 -10.03 3.38
N PRO A 38 1.20 -9.04 4.29
CA PRO A 38 2.05 -7.87 4.08
C PRO A 38 3.54 -8.20 3.94
N PHE A 39 3.99 -9.40 4.30
CA PHE A 39 5.37 -9.86 4.20
C PHE A 39 5.63 -10.87 3.07
N SER A 40 4.66 -11.07 2.18
CA SER A 40 4.71 -12.02 1.04
C SER A 40 5.78 -11.73 -0.02
N GLY A 41 6.53 -10.63 0.11
CA GLY A 41 7.44 -10.15 -0.93
C GLY A 41 6.71 -9.47 -2.10
N HIS A 42 5.40 -9.26 -1.99
CA HIS A 42 4.62 -8.45 -2.93
C HIS A 42 4.78 -6.95 -2.63
N LEU A 43 4.58 -6.13 -3.66
CA LEU A 43 4.64 -4.69 -3.53
C LEU A 43 3.23 -4.12 -3.39
N PHE A 44 2.97 -3.41 -2.30
CA PHE A 44 1.70 -2.73 -2.05
C PHE A 44 1.88 -1.22 -2.21
N ILE A 45 1.19 -0.66 -3.21
CA ILE A 45 1.22 0.77 -3.53
C ILE A 45 -0.04 1.41 -2.95
N PHE A 46 0.16 2.38 -2.07
CA PHE A 46 -0.92 3.13 -1.44
C PHE A 46 -1.00 4.54 -2.02
N ARG A 47 -2.24 4.98 -2.30
CA ARG A 47 -2.51 6.35 -2.68
C ARG A 47 -2.87 7.18 -1.45
N GLY A 48 -2.01 8.14 -1.12
CA GLY A 48 -2.33 9.19 -0.16
C GLY A 48 -3.36 10.17 -0.70
N VAL A 49 -4.19 10.73 0.18
CA VAL A 49 -5.01 11.89 -0.14
C VAL A 49 -4.18 13.14 0.13
N SER A 50 -3.92 13.93 -0.91
CA SER A 50 -3.47 15.31 -0.73
C SER A 50 -4.68 16.16 -0.39
N ALA A 51 -4.49 17.12 0.52
CA ALA A 51 -5.51 18.13 0.77
C ALA A 51 -5.94 18.78 -0.55
N PRO A 52 -7.23 19.15 -0.69
CA PRO A 52 -7.69 19.87 -1.86
C PRO A 52 -6.83 21.11 -2.04
N ARG A 53 -6.27 21.26 -3.25
CA ARG A 53 -5.46 22.43 -3.59
C ARG A 53 -6.42 23.61 -3.65
N SER A 54 -6.26 24.57 -2.74
CA SER A 54 -7.02 25.82 -2.80
C SER A 54 -6.59 26.57 -4.06
N THR A 55 -7.43 26.57 -5.09
CA THR A 55 -7.34 27.49 -6.23
C THR A 55 -8.31 28.63 -6.04
#